data_AF-A0A0A0NQ73-F1
#
_entry.id   AF-A0A0A0NQ73-F1
#
_cell.length_a   1.000
_cell.length_b   1.000
_cell.length_c   1.000
_cell.angle_alpha   90.00
_cell.angle_beta   90.00
_cell.angle_gamma   90.00
#
_symmetry.space_group_name_H-M   'P 1'
#
loop_
_entity.id
_entity.type
_entity.pdbx_description
1 polymer ?
#
loop_
_entity_poly.entity_id
_entity_poly.type
_entity_poly.pdbx_seq_one_letter_code
_entity_poly.pdbx_strand_id
1 'polypeptide(L)'
;MTAISRDFATEANLNALFWPADSEDPTTLPSIQVGGVQVFVYVDPCSASLRVSVHLDETAPELLTEKETVRMQINVGDNDVFVAH
;
A
#
# COMPACT_ATOMS: atom_id res chain seq x y z
N MET A 1 -8.24 20.65 5.68
CA MET A 1 -7.35 19.51 5.39
C MET A 1 -6.63 19.15 6.67
N THR A 2 -6.89 17.98 7.23
CA THR A 2 -6.37 17.61 8.55
C THR A 2 -5.24 16.61 8.34
N ALA A 3 -4.04 16.92 8.83
CA ALA A 3 -2.98 15.93 8.94
C ALA A 3 -3.47 14.79 9.84
N ILE A 4 -3.17 13.54 9.48
CA ILE A 4 -3.44 12.41 10.38
C ILE A 4 -2.63 12.60 11.67
N SER A 5 -3.16 12.11 12.79
CA SER A 5 -2.44 12.19 14.05
C SER A 5 -1.18 11.34 14.01
N ARG A 6 -0.14 11.78 14.72
CA ARG A 6 1.09 11.01 14.85
C ARG A 6 0.87 9.66 15.52
N ASP A 7 -0.06 9.61 16.49
CA ASP A 7 -0.38 8.40 17.23
C ASP A 7 -1.05 7.36 16.32
N PHE A 8 -2.01 7.78 15.50
CA PHE A 8 -2.63 6.92 14.48
C PHE A 8 -1.59 6.39 13.50
N ALA A 9 -0.73 7.26 12.96
CA ALA A 9 0.31 6.83 12.02
C ALA A 9 1.27 5.81 12.66
N THR A 10 1.61 6.01 13.94
CA THR A 10 2.46 5.07 14.69
C THR A 10 1.76 3.73 14.87
N GLU A 11 0.50 3.73 15.29
CA GLU A 11 -0.29 2.53 15.49
C GLU A 11 -0.50 1.74 14.19
N ALA A 12 -0.85 2.42 13.09
CA ALA A 12 -1.04 1.79 11.78
C ALA A 12 0.24 1.10 11.29
N ASN A 13 1.41 1.72 11.50
CA ASN A 13 2.69 1.14 11.13
C ASN A 13 3.08 -0.03 12.02
N LEU A 14 2.86 0.06 13.34
CA LEU A 14 3.19 -1.01 14.28
C LEU A 14 2.34 -2.26 14.07
N ASN A 15 1.10 -2.09 13.60
CA ASN A 15 0.18 -3.17 13.32
C ASN A 15 0.16 -3.57 11.83
N ALA A 16 1.19 -3.17 11.07
CA ALA A 16 1.29 -3.57 9.67
C ALA A 16 1.35 -5.10 9.54
N LEU A 17 0.61 -5.63 8.59
CA LEU A 17 0.52 -7.05 8.32
C LEU A 17 1.21 -7.38 6.99
N PHE A 18 1.89 -8.52 6.94
CA PHE A 18 2.52 -9.04 5.72
C PHE A 18 1.89 -10.38 5.36
N TRP A 19 1.44 -10.49 4.11
CA TRP A 19 0.97 -11.74 3.52
C TRP A 19 1.96 -12.14 2.43
N PRO A 20 2.72 -13.22 2.63
CA PRO A 20 3.55 -13.75 1.56
C PRO A 20 2.66 -14.33 0.44
N ALA A 21 3.21 -14.45 -0.76
CA ALA A 21 2.60 -15.30 -1.78
C ALA A 21 2.60 -16.75 -1.28
N ASP A 22 1.50 -17.45 -1.55
CA ASP A 22 1.36 -18.88 -1.33
C ASP A 22 2.11 -19.63 -2.44
N SER A 23 3.02 -20.52 -2.04
CA SER A 23 3.74 -21.38 -2.98
C SER A 23 2.86 -22.44 -3.64
N GLU A 24 1.74 -22.80 -3.00
CA GLU A 24 0.79 -23.80 -3.51
C GLU A 24 -0.27 -23.17 -4.42
N ASP A 25 -0.50 -21.86 -4.33
CA ASP A 25 -1.40 -21.10 -5.20
C ASP A 25 -0.65 -19.96 -5.94
N PRO A 26 -0.25 -20.18 -7.21
CA PRO A 26 0.53 -19.22 -7.99
C PRO A 26 -0.27 -17.97 -8.40
N THR A 27 -1.56 -17.90 -8.08
CA THR A 27 -2.39 -16.71 -8.31
C THR A 27 -2.27 -15.70 -7.17
N THR A 28 -1.75 -16.11 -6.03
CA THR A 28 -1.53 -15.23 -4.88
C THR A 28 -0.33 -14.33 -5.11
N LEU A 29 -0.44 -13.08 -4.65
CA LEU A 29 0.62 -12.08 -4.74
C LEU A 29 0.98 -11.63 -3.33
N PRO A 30 2.27 -11.35 -3.05
CA PRO A 30 2.65 -10.87 -1.75
C PRO A 30 2.10 -9.46 -1.52
N SER A 31 1.69 -9.17 -0.29
CA SER A 31 1.17 -7.84 0.09
C SER A 31 1.55 -7.44 1.50
N ILE A 32 1.54 -6.13 1.72
CA ILE A 32 1.62 -5.49 3.04
C ILE A 32 0.37 -4.63 3.22
N GLN A 33 -0.21 -4.62 4.41
CA GLN A 33 -1.36 -3.78 4.74
C GLN A 33 -0.94 -2.88 5.90
N VAL A 34 -1.16 -1.59 5.72
CA VAL A 34 -0.85 -0.58 6.73
C VAL A 34 -2.09 0.29 6.89
N GLY A 35 -2.66 0.32 8.10
CA GLY A 35 -3.92 1.05 8.35
C GLY A 35 -5.06 0.63 7.42
N GLY A 36 -5.13 -0.65 7.04
CA GLY A 36 -6.15 -1.18 6.13
C GLY A 36 -5.86 -0.99 4.63
N VAL A 37 -4.88 -0.17 4.26
CA VAL A 37 -4.43 -0.01 2.86
C VAL A 37 -3.60 -1.22 2.46
N GLN A 38 -4.10 -2.07 1.58
CA GLN A 38 -3.39 -3.27 1.14
C GLN A 38 -2.59 -2.98 -0.13
N VAL A 39 -1.28 -3.12 -0.06
CA VAL A 39 -0.33 -2.86 -1.15
C VAL A 39 0.32 -4.17 -1.57
N PHE A 40 0.09 -4.58 -2.81
CA PHE A 40 0.74 -5.70 -3.45
C PHE A 40 1.97 -5.22 -4.21
N VAL A 41 3.11 -5.88 -4.04
CA VAL A 41 4.35 -5.56 -4.76
C VAL A 41 4.92 -6.84 -5.34
N TYR A 42 4.93 -6.96 -6.67
CA TYR A 42 5.25 -8.23 -7.33
C TYR A 42 5.86 -8.01 -8.71
N VAL A 43 6.61 -9.00 -9.19
CA VAL A 43 7.15 -8.99 -10.55
C VAL A 43 6.10 -9.54 -11.49
N ASP A 44 5.67 -8.74 -12.46
CA ASP A 44 4.76 -9.19 -13.51
C ASP A 44 5.55 -9.90 -14.62
N PRO A 45 5.33 -11.22 -14.84
CA PRO A 45 6.07 -11.98 -15.83
C PRO A 45 5.80 -11.53 -17.27
N CYS A 46 4.66 -10.89 -17.54
CA CYS A 46 4.29 -10.46 -18.89
C CYS A 46 5.04 -9.19 -19.31
N SER A 47 5.36 -8.30 -18.36
CA SER A 47 6.01 -7.02 -18.63
C SER A 47 7.44 -6.94 -18.14
N ALA A 48 7.93 -7.96 -17.42
CA ALA A 48 9.24 -7.96 -16.76
C ALA A 48 9.46 -6.71 -15.89
N SER A 49 8.41 -6.27 -15.19
CA SER A 49 8.42 -5.07 -14.37
C SER A 49 7.93 -5.35 -12.96
N LEU A 50 8.40 -4.56 -11.99
CA LEU A 50 7.84 -4.53 -10.65
C LEU A 50 6.53 -3.74 -10.69
N ARG A 51 5.43 -4.39 -10.32
CA ARG A 51 4.11 -3.77 -10.19
C ARG A 51 3.78 -3.49 -8.74
N VAL A 52 3.10 -2.38 -8.55
CA VAL A 52 2.46 -2.00 -7.28
C VAL A 52 0.97 -1.86 -7.56
N SER A 53 0.14 -2.60 -6.83
CA SER A 53 -1.31 -2.41 -6.83
C SER A 53 -1.80 -2.16 -5.42
N VAL A 54 -2.75 -1.23 -5.28
CA VAL A 54 -3.26 -0.77 -3.98
C VAL A 54 -4.76 -1.02 -3.94
N HIS A 55 -5.19 -1.74 -2.90
CA HIS A 55 -6.58 -2.08 -2.64
C HIS A 55 -7.01 -1.38 -1.34
N LEU A 56 -8.22 -0.82 -1.35
CA LEU A 56 -8.70 0.09 -0.30
C LEU A 56 -9.90 -0.45 0.50
N ASP A 57 -10.24 -1.73 0.31
CA ASP A 57 -11.45 -2.36 0.86
C ASP A 57 -11.59 -2.21 2.38
N GLU A 58 -10.46 -2.26 3.10
CA GLU A 58 -10.41 -2.18 4.57
C GLU A 58 -9.76 -0.90 5.08
N THR A 59 -9.53 0.08 4.21
CA THR A 59 -8.75 1.28 4.55
C THR A 59 -9.39 2.09 5.67
N ALA A 60 -8.58 2.46 6.66
CA ALA A 60 -8.99 3.33 7.75
C ALA A 60 -9.49 4.68 7.21
N PRO A 61 -10.66 5.19 7.66
CA PRO A 61 -11.23 6.45 7.17
C PRO A 61 -10.30 7.66 7.30
N GLU A 62 -9.40 7.66 8.28
CA GLU A 62 -8.39 8.70 8.51
C GLU A 62 -7.40 8.83 7.34
N LEU A 63 -7.20 7.76 6.58
CA LEU A 63 -6.30 7.73 5.42
C LEU A 63 -7.01 8.10 4.11
N LEU A 64 -8.35 8.04 4.09
CA LEU A 64 -9.12 8.31 2.90
C LEU A 64 -9.22 9.82 2.62
N THR A 65 -9.07 10.17 1.35
CA THR A 65 -9.41 11.49 0.83
C THR A 65 -10.92 11.58 0.60
N GLU A 66 -11.41 12.79 0.31
CA GLU A 66 -12.82 13.03 -0.09
C GLU A 66 -13.21 12.29 -1.38
N LYS A 67 -12.24 11.79 -2.15
CA LYS A 67 -12.46 11.01 -3.38
C LYS A 67 -12.38 9.51 -3.16
N GLU A 68 -12.39 9.05 -1.91
CA GLU A 68 -12.24 7.63 -1.55
C GLU A 68 -10.93 7.00 -2.07
N THR A 69 -9.86 7.80 -2.10
CA THR A 69 -8.50 7.37 -2.42
C THR A 69 -7.57 7.58 -1.23
N VAL A 70 -6.32 7.14 -1.33
CA VAL A 70 -5.26 7.46 -0.36
C VAL A 70 -4.17 8.30 -1.01
N ARG A 71 -3.51 9.13 -0.21
CA ARG A 71 -2.28 9.81 -0.65
C ARG A 71 -1.13 8.81 -0.67
N MET A 72 -0.36 8.82 -1.75
CA MET A 72 0.73 7.88 -1.94
C MET A 72 1.93 8.56 -2.57
N GLN A 73 3.12 8.25 -2.06
CA GLN A 73 4.39 8.64 -2.64
C GLN A 73 5.22 7.38 -2.85
N ILE A 74 5.80 7.22 -4.04
CA ILE A 74 6.72 6.14 -4.35
C ILE A 74 8.07 6.76 -4.67
N ASN A 75 9.08 6.33 -3.91
CA ASN A 75 10.46 6.73 -4.10
C ASN A 75 11.26 5.55 -4.67
N VAL A 76 12.16 5.82 -5.62
CA VAL A 76 13.14 4.85 -6.13
C VAL A 76 14.53 5.44 -5.94
N GLY A 77 15.27 4.89 -4.97
CA GLY A 77 16.43 5.55 -4.42
C GLY A 77 16.02 6.87 -3.77
N ASP A 78 16.73 7.95 -4.11
CA ASP A 78 16.44 9.31 -3.60
C ASP A 78 15.45 10.10 -4.48
N ASN A 79 14.83 9.47 -5.47
CA ASN A 79 13.94 10.16 -6.41
C ASN A 79 12.47 9.83 -6.17
N ASP A 80 11.62 10.86 -6.18
CA ASP A 80 10.18 10.71 -6.26
C ASP A 80 9.77 10.34 -7.68
N VAL A 81 9.27 9.12 -7.88
CA VAL A 81 8.83 8.65 -9.20
C VAL A 81 7.32 8.70 -9.38
N PHE A 82 6.56 8.79 -8.29
CA PHE A 82 5.11 8.96 -8.30
C PHE A 82 4.61 9.65 -7.03
N VAL A 83 3.67 10.58 -7.19
CA VAL A 83 2.94 11.22 -6.08
C VAL A 83 1.46 11.32 -6.46
N ALA A 84 0.59 10.69 -5.65
CA ALA A 84 -0.86 10.81 -5.71
C ALA A 84 -1.39 11.60 -4.52
N HIS A 85 -2.36 12.49 -4.79
CA HIS A 85 -2.88 13.48 -3.85
C HIS A 85 -4.36 13.27 -3.47
#